data_AF-I0IYR7-F1
#
_entry.id   AF-I0IYR7-F1
#
_cell.length_a   1.000
_cell.length_b   1.000
_cell.length_c   1.000
_cell.angle_alpha   90.00
_cell.angle_beta   90.00
_cell.angle_gamma   90.00
#
_symmetry.space_group_name_H-M   'P 1'
#
loop_
_entity.id
_entity.type
_entity.pdbx_description
1 polymer ?
#
loop_
_entity_poly.entity_id
_entity_poly.type
_entity_poly.pdbx_seq_one_letter_code
_entity_poly.pdbx_strand_id
1 'polypeptide(L)'
;EGFVIINRTGLLNNWRSSFNPQDPVQASQFHSDGRTLYCLELAKYFNRDTADALNEEVGNSLSQLRYITSTLFQTEVPYIEFLDRVHVSEVKLRAKGLWEVPHPWLNLLIPKSKINDFADKVFGNILTDTSNGPILIYPVNKSKWDNRTSAVIPERRYFLLGGFPYLCSALIHRH
;
A
#
# COMPACT_ATOMS: atom_id res chain seq x y z
N GLU A 1 -0.80 5.26 3.00
CA GLU A 1 0.15 4.95 1.90
C GLU A 1 -0.63 4.46 0.69
N GLY A 2 -0.01 4.33 -0.47
CA GLY A 2 -0.65 3.72 -1.64
C GLY A 2 0.24 2.64 -2.23
N PHE A 3 -0.38 1.68 -2.90
CA PHE A 3 0.30 0.56 -3.56
C PHE A 3 -0.14 0.47 -5.02
N VAL A 4 0.79 0.19 -5.91
CA VAL A 4 0.48 -0.18 -7.29
C VAL A 4 0.59 -1.68 -7.44
N ILE A 5 -0.41 -2.29 -8.08
CA ILE A 5 -0.43 -3.71 -8.38
C ILE A 5 -0.64 -3.90 -9.87
N ILE A 6 0.27 -4.65 -10.50
CA ILE A 6 0.24 -4.93 -11.93
C ILE A 6 0.22 -6.44 -12.12
N ASN A 7 -0.76 -6.93 -12.88
CA ASN A 7 -0.87 -8.31 -13.33
C ASN A 7 -0.62 -9.37 -12.21
N ARG A 8 -1.16 -9.13 -11.01
CA ARG A 8 -1.01 -10.03 -9.86
C ARG A 8 -2.31 -10.79 -9.58
N THR A 9 -2.23 -12.11 -9.58
CA THR A 9 -3.36 -13.00 -9.26
C THR A 9 -3.50 -13.20 -7.74
N GLY A 10 -4.72 -13.49 -7.26
CA GLY A 10 -4.97 -13.82 -5.85
C GLY A 10 -4.94 -12.65 -4.87
N LEU A 11 -5.09 -11.42 -5.37
CA LEU A 11 -5.00 -10.18 -4.61
C LEU A 11 -5.86 -10.15 -3.35
N LEU A 12 -7.12 -10.58 -3.43
CA LEU A 12 -8.12 -10.38 -2.37
C LEU A 12 -8.20 -11.53 -1.36
N ASN A 13 -7.79 -12.74 -1.75
CA ASN A 13 -7.71 -13.87 -0.82
C ASN A 13 -6.46 -13.81 0.08
N ASN A 14 -5.52 -12.90 -0.19
CA ASN A 14 -4.27 -12.75 0.58
C ASN A 14 -3.83 -11.28 0.70
N TRP A 15 -4.74 -10.30 0.57
CA TRP A 15 -4.42 -8.87 0.72
C TRP A 15 -4.03 -8.59 2.16
N ARG A 16 -2.74 -8.79 2.48
CA ARG A 16 -2.17 -8.80 3.85
C ARG A 16 -3.02 -9.65 4.80
N SER A 17 -2.48 -10.80 5.23
CA SER A 17 -3.15 -11.77 6.11
C SER A 17 -3.85 -11.22 7.38
N SER A 18 -3.61 -9.98 7.76
CA SER A 18 -4.18 -9.30 8.94
C SER A 18 -5.44 -8.45 8.64
N PHE A 19 -5.83 -8.28 7.38
CA PHE A 19 -6.98 -7.46 6.99
C PHE A 19 -8.19 -8.32 6.65
N ASN A 20 -9.37 -7.98 7.21
CA ASN A 20 -10.61 -8.70 6.93
C ASN A 20 -11.44 -7.94 5.88
N PRO A 21 -11.90 -8.60 4.80
CA PRO A 21 -12.80 -7.97 3.84
C PRO A 21 -14.14 -7.64 4.51
N GLN A 22 -14.68 -6.45 4.22
CA GLN A 22 -16.01 -6.08 4.69
C GLN A 22 -17.11 -6.90 3.99
N ASP A 23 -16.91 -7.21 2.70
CA ASP A 23 -17.73 -8.15 1.93
C ASP A 23 -16.84 -9.28 1.38
N PRO A 24 -16.62 -10.37 2.14
CA PRO A 24 -15.77 -11.48 1.72
C PRO A 24 -16.23 -12.14 0.41
N VAL A 25 -17.55 -12.16 0.15
CA VAL A 25 -18.13 -12.81 -1.02
C VAL A 25 -17.80 -12.00 -2.26
N GLN A 26 -18.11 -10.70 -2.27
CA GLN A 26 -17.80 -9.85 -3.42
C GLN A 26 -16.28 -9.65 -3.60
N ALA A 27 -15.52 -9.57 -2.50
CA ALA A 27 -14.06 -9.51 -2.58
C ALA A 27 -13.48 -10.75 -3.26
N SER A 28 -13.98 -11.95 -2.94
CA SER A 28 -13.48 -13.19 -3.55
C SER A 28 -13.75 -13.28 -5.06
N GLN A 29 -14.76 -12.57 -5.55
CA GLN A 29 -15.18 -12.57 -6.96
C GLN A 29 -14.52 -11.47 -7.79
N PHE A 30 -13.77 -10.55 -7.18
CA PHE A 30 -13.19 -9.45 -7.92
C PHE A 30 -11.94 -9.90 -8.69
N HIS A 31 -11.97 -9.60 -9.99
CA HIS A 31 -10.89 -9.86 -10.93
C HIS A 31 -10.38 -8.52 -11.49
N SER A 32 -9.06 -8.37 -11.56
CA SER A 32 -8.43 -7.18 -12.13
C SER A 32 -8.53 -7.14 -13.66
N ASP A 33 -8.82 -8.27 -14.31
CA ASP A 33 -8.78 -8.46 -15.77
C ASP A 33 -7.45 -8.01 -16.40
N GLY A 34 -6.34 -8.19 -15.68
CA GLY A 34 -5.02 -7.75 -16.11
C GLY A 34 -4.77 -6.24 -16.00
N ARG A 35 -5.74 -5.46 -15.49
CA ARG A 35 -5.59 -4.01 -15.29
C ARG A 35 -4.70 -3.69 -14.10
N THR A 36 -4.00 -2.56 -14.19
CA THR A 36 -3.26 -1.97 -13.07
C THR A 36 -4.25 -1.47 -12.01
N LEU A 37 -4.03 -1.88 -10.77
CA LEU A 37 -4.82 -1.47 -9.62
C LEU A 37 -4.00 -0.58 -8.69
N TYR A 38 -4.69 0.36 -8.07
CA TYR A 38 -4.14 1.25 -7.06
C TYR A 38 -4.87 0.99 -5.74
N CYS A 39 -4.13 0.57 -4.71
CA CYS A 39 -4.67 0.43 -3.38
C CYS A 39 -4.35 1.68 -2.55
N LEU A 40 -5.33 2.15 -1.79
CA LEU A 40 -5.18 3.19 -0.79
C LEU A 40 -5.23 2.55 0.60
N GLU A 41 -4.12 2.63 1.33
CA GLU A 41 -4.03 2.18 2.72
C GLU A 41 -4.11 3.40 3.66
N LEU A 42 -5.07 3.36 4.59
CA LEU A 42 -5.33 4.41 5.56
C LEU A 42 -5.30 3.84 6.98
N ALA A 43 -4.89 4.66 7.94
CA ALA A 43 -4.96 4.35 9.37
C ALA A 43 -5.57 5.55 10.09
N LYS A 44 -6.44 5.27 11.06
CA LYS A 44 -7.03 6.26 11.93
C LYS A 44 -6.76 5.82 13.37
N TYR A 45 -6.04 6.65 14.11
CA TYR A 45 -5.75 6.39 15.52
C TYR A 45 -6.94 6.82 16.37
N PHE A 46 -7.27 6.00 17.35
CA PHE A 46 -8.36 6.23 18.28
C PHE A 46 -8.04 5.62 19.64
N ASN A 47 -8.73 6.09 20.67
CA ASN A 47 -8.74 5.46 21.98
C ASN A 47 -10.04 4.67 22.16
N ARG A 48 -10.04 3.65 23.02
CA ARG A 48 -11.19 2.74 23.19
C ARG A 48 -12.48 3.45 23.63
N ASP A 49 -12.35 4.54 24.36
CA ASP A 49 -13.43 5.40 24.84
C ASP A 49 -14.10 6.22 23.72
N THR A 50 -13.49 6.32 22.53
CA THR A 50 -14.04 7.05 21.38
C THR A 50 -14.47 6.15 20.23
N ALA A 51 -14.54 4.83 20.44
CA ALA A 51 -14.76 3.85 19.37
C ALA A 51 -16.11 4.04 18.63
N ASP A 52 -17.19 4.36 19.35
CA ASP A 52 -18.52 4.50 18.73
C ASP A 52 -18.59 5.71 17.78
N ALA A 53 -18.04 6.85 18.20
CA ALA A 53 -17.97 8.06 17.36
C ALA A 53 -17.01 7.90 16.17
N LEU A 54 -16.00 7.04 16.31
CA LEU A 54 -15.02 6.77 15.26
C LEU A 54 -15.66 6.13 14.02
N ASN A 55 -16.56 5.17 14.22
CA ASN A 55 -17.17 4.43 13.12
C ASN A 55 -17.94 5.37 12.17
N GLU A 56 -18.66 6.34 12.73
CA GLU A 56 -19.35 7.36 11.95
C GLU A 56 -18.34 8.27 11.20
N GLU A 57 -17.28 8.72 11.87
CA GLU A 57 -16.26 9.56 11.25
C GLU A 57 -15.53 8.85 10.09
N VAL A 58 -15.20 7.57 10.28
CA VAL A 58 -14.56 6.73 9.27
C VAL A 58 -15.52 6.52 8.10
N GLY A 59 -16.80 6.21 8.35
CA GLY A 59 -17.82 6.08 7.31
C GLY A 59 -17.98 7.36 6.48
N ASN A 60 -18.03 8.51 7.16
CA ASN A 60 -18.11 9.83 6.52
C ASN A 60 -16.86 10.17 5.70
N SER A 61 -15.67 9.77 6.16
CA SER A 61 -14.42 9.96 5.41
C SER A 61 -14.36 9.06 4.18
N LEU A 62 -14.76 7.79 4.32
CA LEU A 62 -14.78 6.82 3.22
C LEU A 62 -15.81 7.19 2.15
N SER A 63 -16.97 7.75 2.52
CA SER A 63 -18.01 8.13 1.55
C SER A 63 -17.57 9.22 0.56
N GLN A 64 -16.53 9.99 0.89
CA GLN A 64 -15.93 11.00 0.01
C GLN A 64 -14.94 10.41 -1.00
N LEU A 65 -14.56 9.13 -0.84
CA LEU A 65 -13.58 8.45 -1.68
C LEU A 65 -14.30 7.68 -2.81
N ARG A 66 -13.63 7.59 -3.96
CA ARG A 66 -14.08 6.81 -5.12
C ARG A 66 -13.27 5.52 -5.23
N TYR A 67 -13.63 4.52 -4.43
CA TYR A 67 -13.01 3.20 -4.44
C TYR A 67 -14.02 2.13 -4.87
N ILE A 68 -13.53 0.93 -5.17
CA ILE A 68 -14.36 -0.23 -5.48
C ILE A 68 -14.84 -0.82 -4.16
N THR A 69 -16.12 -0.70 -3.85
CA THR A 69 -16.68 -1.02 -2.53
C THR A 69 -16.41 -2.46 -2.08
N SER A 70 -16.44 -3.43 -2.99
CA SER A 70 -16.11 -4.83 -2.72
C SER A 70 -14.65 -5.08 -2.36
N THR A 71 -13.77 -4.08 -2.51
CA THR A 71 -12.34 -4.16 -2.19
C THR A 71 -11.98 -3.45 -0.89
N LEU A 72 -12.97 -3.11 -0.06
CA LEU A 72 -12.72 -2.53 1.26
C LEU A 72 -12.39 -3.61 2.28
N PHE A 73 -11.21 -3.48 2.89
CA PHE A 73 -10.77 -4.31 4.00
C PHE A 73 -10.45 -3.43 5.19
N GLN A 74 -10.82 -3.89 6.38
CA GLN A 74 -10.59 -3.18 7.63
C GLN A 74 -10.09 -4.16 8.69
N THR A 75 -9.31 -3.63 9.62
CA THR A 75 -8.83 -4.37 10.79
C THR A 75 -8.50 -3.37 11.89
N GLU A 76 -8.74 -3.78 13.13
CA GLU A 76 -8.37 -3.01 14.31
C GLU A 76 -7.22 -3.72 15.00
N VAL A 77 -6.14 -2.99 15.24
CA VAL A 77 -4.92 -3.53 15.85
C VAL A 77 -4.38 -2.54 16.88
N PRO A 78 -3.68 -3.00 17.93
CA PRO A 78 -2.94 -2.14 18.82
C PRO A 78 -1.97 -1.22 18.05
N TYR A 79 -1.76 -0.02 18.56
CA TYR A 79 -0.89 0.99 17.94
C TYR A 79 0.51 0.45 17.63
N ILE A 80 1.11 -0.28 18.58
CA ILE A 80 2.45 -0.85 18.42
C ILE A 80 2.47 -1.94 17.33
N GLU A 81 1.44 -2.78 17.26
CA GLU A 81 1.35 -3.80 16.20
C GLU A 81 1.23 -3.18 14.81
N PHE A 82 0.52 -2.05 14.69
CA PHE A 82 0.46 -1.31 13.43
C PHE A 82 1.83 -0.75 13.01
N LEU A 83 2.57 -0.16 13.96
CA LEU A 83 3.90 0.38 13.68
C LEU A 83 4.90 -0.72 13.30
N ASP A 84 4.82 -1.88 13.94
CA ASP A 84 5.73 -3.02 13.74
C ASP A 84 5.26 -4.00 12.64
N ARG A 85 4.23 -3.65 11.88
CA ARG A 85 3.61 -4.57 10.89
C ARG A 85 4.57 -5.13 9.83
N VAL A 86 5.67 -4.42 9.54
CA VAL A 86 6.69 -4.87 8.56
C VAL A 86 7.55 -5.99 9.15
N HIS A 87 7.77 -6.02 10.46
CA HIS A 87 8.57 -7.05 11.13
C HIS A 87 7.95 -8.45 10.97
N VAL A 88 6.63 -8.55 10.98
CA VAL A 88 5.91 -9.80 10.67
C VAL A 88 6.29 -10.35 9.29
N SER A 89 6.52 -9.47 8.30
CA SER A 89 6.92 -9.86 6.95
C SER A 89 8.41 -10.21 6.90
N GLU A 90 9.26 -9.48 7.62
CA GLU A 90 10.67 -9.82 7.81
C GLU A 90 10.84 -11.24 8.34
N VAL A 91 10.20 -11.59 9.46
CA VAL A 91 10.33 -12.92 10.08
C VAL A 91 9.92 -14.03 9.10
N LYS A 92 8.82 -13.83 8.35
CA LYS A 92 8.37 -14.77 7.32
C LYS A 92 9.36 -14.91 6.16
N LEU A 93 9.98 -13.82 5.72
CA LEU A 93 10.99 -13.84 4.65
C LEU A 93 12.30 -14.49 5.14
N ARG A 94 12.72 -14.21 6.37
CA ARG A 94 13.88 -14.86 7.00
C ARG A 94 13.70 -16.36 7.09
N ALA A 95 12.53 -16.83 7.52
CA ALA A 95 12.21 -18.26 7.57
C ALA A 95 12.28 -18.96 6.20
N LYS A 96 12.11 -18.20 5.10
CA LYS A 96 12.23 -18.70 3.72
C LYS A 96 13.61 -18.47 3.10
N GLY A 97 14.56 -17.88 3.82
CA GLY A 97 15.86 -17.47 3.26
C GLY A 97 15.77 -16.34 2.22
N LEU A 98 14.64 -15.62 2.16
CA LEU A 98 14.37 -14.56 1.19
C LEU A 98 14.63 -13.16 1.74
N TRP A 99 15.12 -13.05 2.97
CA TRP A 99 15.42 -11.75 3.58
C TRP A 99 16.86 -11.29 3.32
N GLU A 100 17.87 -12.16 3.41
CA GLU A 100 19.28 -11.76 3.20
C GLU A 100 19.68 -11.91 1.71
N VAL A 101 18.85 -11.36 0.82
CA VAL A 101 19.07 -11.38 -0.64
C VAL A 101 19.44 -9.98 -1.15
N PRO A 102 20.01 -9.83 -2.35
CA PRO A 102 20.22 -8.51 -2.94
C PRO A 102 18.91 -7.75 -3.11
N HIS A 103 18.88 -6.48 -2.69
CA HIS A 103 17.69 -5.63 -2.73
C HIS A 103 17.90 -4.43 -3.67
N PRO A 104 17.64 -4.57 -4.99
CA PRO A 104 17.85 -3.49 -5.97
C PRO A 104 16.72 -2.45 -5.92
N TRP A 105 16.61 -1.73 -4.79
CA TRP A 105 15.55 -0.75 -4.57
C TRP A 105 15.73 0.49 -5.42
N LEU A 106 14.60 1.02 -5.89
CA LEU A 106 14.53 2.31 -6.58
C LEU A 106 13.59 3.24 -5.81
N ASN A 107 14.15 4.30 -5.23
CA ASN A 107 13.43 5.30 -4.47
C ASN A 107 13.45 6.64 -5.22
N LEU A 108 12.28 7.13 -5.62
CA LEU A 108 12.14 8.34 -6.44
C LEU A 108 11.23 9.36 -5.78
N LEU A 109 11.55 10.64 -5.98
CA LEU A 109 10.68 11.78 -5.66
C LEU A 109 10.14 12.36 -6.96
N ILE A 110 8.86 12.13 -7.23
CA ILE A 110 8.23 12.48 -8.51
C ILE A 110 7.36 13.74 -8.31
N PRO A 111 7.60 14.85 -9.03
CA PRO A 111 6.75 16.03 -8.93
C PRO A 111 5.28 15.69 -9.23
N LYS A 112 4.34 16.31 -8.50
CA LYS A 112 2.89 16.09 -8.72
C LYS A 112 2.47 16.31 -10.18
N SER A 113 3.08 17.27 -10.87
CA SER A 113 2.79 17.58 -12.28
C SER A 113 3.21 16.48 -13.26
N LYS A 114 4.04 15.53 -12.83
CA LYS A 114 4.60 14.46 -13.67
C LYS A 114 4.14 13.06 -13.28
N ILE A 115 3.28 12.92 -12.27
CA ILE A 115 2.90 11.59 -11.77
C ILE A 115 2.06 10.79 -12.77
N ASN A 116 1.20 11.44 -13.55
CA ASN A 116 0.41 10.76 -14.58
C ASN A 116 1.31 10.29 -15.72
N ASP A 117 2.14 11.20 -16.29
CA ASP A 117 3.13 10.85 -17.31
C ASP A 117 4.05 9.69 -16.86
N PHE A 118 4.43 9.69 -15.58
CA PHE A 118 5.22 8.63 -14.97
C PHE A 118 4.43 7.32 -14.89
N ALA A 119 3.21 7.34 -14.38
CA ALA A 119 2.37 6.16 -14.22
C ALA A 119 2.09 5.48 -15.56
N ASP A 120 1.73 6.25 -16.59
CA ASP A 120 1.43 5.73 -17.92
C ASP A 120 2.66 5.06 -18.55
N LYS A 121 3.85 5.64 -18.38
CA LYS A 121 5.09 5.06 -18.92
C LYS A 121 5.60 3.89 -18.11
N VAL A 122 5.60 4.01 -16.79
CA VAL A 122 6.23 3.02 -15.90
C VAL A 122 5.29 1.87 -15.62
N PHE A 123 4.07 2.14 -15.15
CA PHE A 123 3.10 1.09 -14.81
C PHE A 123 2.28 0.60 -16.00
N GLY A 124 2.21 1.40 -17.07
CA GLY A 124 1.53 1.00 -18.32
C GLY A 124 2.43 0.26 -19.31
N ASN A 125 3.75 0.49 -19.30
CA ASN A 125 4.65 -0.08 -20.32
C ASN A 125 5.90 -0.75 -19.77
N ILE A 126 6.65 -0.11 -18.86
CA ILE A 126 7.97 -0.63 -18.42
C ILE A 126 7.82 -1.83 -17.48
N LEU A 127 6.89 -1.76 -16.51
CA LEU A 127 6.65 -2.81 -15.54
C LEU A 127 5.49 -3.69 -16.00
N THR A 128 5.77 -4.98 -16.19
CA THR A 128 4.80 -5.97 -16.67
C THR A 128 4.05 -6.68 -15.55
N ASP A 129 4.62 -6.71 -14.35
CA ASP A 129 4.01 -7.25 -13.14
C ASP A 129 4.64 -6.66 -11.86
N THR A 130 4.02 -6.94 -10.72
CA THR A 130 4.55 -6.63 -9.38
C THR A 130 4.83 -7.90 -8.56
N SER A 131 5.25 -8.99 -9.22
CA SER A 131 5.48 -10.29 -8.58
C SER A 131 6.67 -10.26 -7.61
N ASN A 132 7.69 -9.47 -7.96
CA ASN A 132 8.93 -9.40 -7.19
C ASN A 132 8.85 -8.47 -5.98
N GLY A 133 7.73 -7.78 -5.72
CA GLY A 133 7.55 -6.96 -4.53
C GLY A 133 6.68 -5.72 -4.76
N PRO A 134 6.26 -5.03 -3.69
CA PRO A 134 5.32 -3.94 -3.77
C PRO A 134 5.99 -2.67 -4.31
N ILE A 135 5.15 -1.89 -5.00
CA ILE A 135 5.46 -0.54 -5.40
C ILE A 135 4.66 0.40 -4.49
N LEU A 136 5.34 1.12 -3.61
CA LEU A 136 4.74 2.17 -2.80
C LEU A 136 4.63 3.45 -3.61
N ILE A 137 3.47 4.09 -3.55
CA ILE A 137 3.23 5.41 -4.14
C ILE A 137 2.35 6.23 -3.19
N TYR A 138 2.81 7.39 -2.74
CA TYR A 138 1.97 8.29 -1.95
C TYR A 138 2.43 9.74 -2.03
N PRO A 139 1.49 10.71 -1.95
CA PRO A 139 1.83 12.12 -1.99
C PRO A 139 2.40 12.59 -0.65
N VAL A 140 3.34 13.54 -0.71
CA VAL A 140 3.94 14.21 0.45
C VAL A 140 3.85 15.72 0.27
N ASN A 141 3.65 16.44 1.38
CA ASN A 141 3.54 17.89 1.38
C ASN A 141 4.90 18.52 1.71
N LYS A 142 5.47 19.27 0.75
CA LYS A 142 6.72 20.02 0.92
C LYS A 142 6.70 20.96 2.12
N SER A 143 5.54 21.50 2.51
CA SER A 143 5.45 22.43 3.64
C SER A 143 5.85 21.82 5.00
N LYS A 144 6.05 20.49 5.06
CA LYS A 144 6.52 19.78 6.26
C LYS A 144 8.04 19.57 6.27
N TRP A 145 8.77 20.04 5.26
CA TRP A 145 10.21 19.85 5.10
C TRP A 145 10.95 21.18 5.34
N ASP A 146 11.99 21.12 6.18
CA ASP A 146 12.85 22.27 6.47
C ASP A 146 13.85 22.47 5.32
N ASN A 147 13.81 23.67 4.72
CA ASN A 147 14.66 24.05 3.58
C ASN A 147 16.11 24.32 3.97
N ARG A 148 16.45 24.31 5.26
CA ARG A 148 17.81 24.45 5.78
C ARG A 148 18.56 23.11 5.88
N THR A 149 17.89 22.00 5.56
CA THR A 149 18.48 20.67 5.60
C THR A 149 19.18 20.33 4.28
N SER A 150 19.97 19.25 4.28
CA SER A 150 20.62 18.72 3.08
C SER A 150 19.70 17.83 2.21
N ALA A 151 18.43 17.67 2.57
CA ALA A 151 17.50 16.83 1.82
C ALA A 151 17.16 17.46 0.46
N VAL A 152 17.42 16.74 -0.63
CA VAL A 152 17.12 17.19 -2.00
C VAL A 152 15.71 16.74 -2.37
N ILE A 153 14.77 17.68 -2.41
CA ILE A 153 13.35 17.41 -2.71
C ILE A 153 12.82 18.31 -3.84
N PRO A 154 11.82 17.85 -4.62
CA PRO A 154 11.20 18.68 -5.66
C PRO A 154 10.61 20.00 -5.16
N GLU A 155 10.36 20.93 -6.08
CA GLU A 155 9.94 22.29 -5.71
C GLU A 155 8.54 22.41 -5.09
N ARG A 156 7.62 21.47 -5.36
CA ARG A 156 6.20 21.53 -4.96
C ARG A 156 5.76 20.24 -4.25
N ARG A 157 4.45 19.90 -4.26
CA ARG A 157 3.98 18.55 -3.88
C ARG A 157 4.63 17.51 -4.79
N TYR A 158 5.05 16.40 -4.19
CA TYR A 158 5.64 15.28 -4.91
C TYR A 158 5.09 13.97 -4.36
N PHE A 159 5.26 12.91 -5.13
CA PHE A 159 4.99 11.54 -4.73
C PHE A 159 6.31 10.88 -4.38
N LEU A 160 6.33 10.15 -3.27
CA LEU A 160 7.40 9.22 -2.99
C LEU A 160 7.03 7.90 -3.65
N LEU A 161 7.93 7.41 -4.51
CA LEU A 161 7.86 6.06 -5.05
C LEU A 161 8.96 5.23 -4.40
N GLY A 162 8.58 4.11 -3.80
CA GLY A 162 9.52 3.11 -3.31
C GLY A 162 9.21 1.77 -3.94
N GLY A 163 10.08 1.29 -4.84
CA GLY A 163 10.02 -0.07 -5.34
C GLY A 163 10.83 -0.97 -4.40
N PHE A 164 10.16 -1.90 -3.73
CA PHE A 164 10.80 -2.88 -2.85
C PHE A 164 10.72 -4.26 -3.51
N PRO A 165 11.60 -4.60 -4.46
CA PRO A 165 11.82 -6.00 -4.78
C PRO A 165 12.12 -6.72 -3.45
N TYR A 166 11.32 -7.73 -3.14
CA TYR A 166 11.35 -8.69 -2.04
C TYR A 166 10.48 -8.46 -0.80
N LEU A 167 9.64 -7.40 -0.71
CA LEU A 167 8.60 -7.38 0.34
C LEU A 167 7.41 -8.29 -0.06
N CYS A 168 7.49 -9.61 0.17
CA CYS A 168 6.30 -10.44 0.00
C CYS A 168 5.20 -9.98 0.96
N SER A 169 4.06 -9.53 0.42
CA SER A 169 2.78 -9.78 1.09
C SER A 169 2.62 -11.29 1.24
N ALA A 170 2.48 -11.75 2.48
CA ALA A 170 2.46 -13.15 2.85
C ALA A 170 1.40 -13.95 2.07
N LEU A 171 1.85 -14.91 1.26
CA LEU A 171 1.04 -16.09 0.91
C LEU A 171 0.94 -17.00 2.14
N ILE A 172 -0.29 -17.27 2.59
CA ILE A 172 -0.58 -18.39 3.49
C ILE A 172 -0.84 -19.61 2.61
N HIS A 173 -0.02 -20.65 2.80
CA HIS A 173 -0.29 -22.00 2.31
C HIS A 173 -1.51 -22.54 3.06
N ARG A 174 -2.57 -22.96 2.36
CA ARG A 174 -3.50 -23.97 2.90
C ARG A 174 -2.93 -25.35 2.58
N HIS A 175 -2.99 -26.26 3.56
CA HIS A 175 -3.09 -27.70 3.29
C HIS A 175 -4.44 -28.00 2.63
#